data_AF-A0A8S3GTP6-F1
#
_entry.id   AF-A0A8S3GTP6-F1
#
_cell.length_a   1.000
_cell.length_b   1.000
_cell.length_c   1.000
_cell.angle_alpha   90.00
_cell.angle_beta   90.00
_cell.angle_gamma   90.00
#
_symmetry.space_group_name_H-M   'P 1'
#
loop_
_entity.id
_entity.type
_entity.pdbx_description
1 polymer ?
#
loop_
_entity_poly.entity_id
_entity_poly.type
_entity_poly.pdbx_seq_one_letter_code
_entity_poly.pdbx_strand_id
1 'polypeptide(L)'
;TGDHPPIYSKQYPASYKDQDIKFQETQKLLERGQIEESTSSWSSPIVFVKKKDKTMRFCIDCRRLNAITIKDAFPLPRIDEIFDQLSDAIYYIKFDFKSGYFQVPLSKEDRPRTAFSTRDNHYQF
;
A
#
# COMPACT_ATOMS: atom_id res chain seq x y z
N THR A 1 1.52 8.56 12.43
CA THR A 1 2.88 9.14 12.47
C THR A 1 3.02 10.27 13.51
N GLY A 2 2.17 10.30 14.54
CA GLY A 2 2.14 11.42 15.50
C GLY A 2 2.02 12.78 14.81
N ASP A 3 2.75 13.76 15.33
CA ASP A 3 2.86 15.13 14.82
C ASP A 3 4.08 15.34 13.91
N HIS A 4 4.63 14.26 13.33
CA HIS A 4 5.83 14.36 12.50
C HIS A 4 5.56 15.20 11.23
N PRO A 5 6.46 16.13 10.85
CA PRO A 5 6.29 16.93 9.64
C PRO A 5 6.25 16.08 8.36
N PRO A 6 5.66 16.57 7.26
CA PRO A 6 5.57 15.83 6.02
C PRO A 6 6.91 15.35 5.48
N ILE A 7 6.97 14.08 5.10
CA ILE A 7 8.12 13.52 4.39
C ILE A 7 7.83 13.56 2.89
N TYR A 8 8.64 14.35 2.18
CA TYR A 8 8.68 14.36 0.73
C TYR A 8 9.89 13.55 0.22
N SER A 9 9.61 12.54 -0.59
CA SER A 9 10.62 11.74 -1.28
C SER A 9 10.41 11.82 -2.77
N LYS A 10 11.42 12.35 -3.47
CA LYS A 10 11.36 12.56 -4.92
C LYS A 10 11.19 11.23 -5.65
N GLN A 11 10.36 11.25 -6.69
CA GLN A 11 10.19 10.11 -7.59
C GLN A 11 11.51 9.70 -8.24
N TYR A 12 11.84 8.40 -8.17
CA TYR A 12 13.02 7.87 -8.85
C TYR A 12 12.93 8.04 -10.38
N PRO A 13 14.04 8.35 -11.06
CA PRO A 13 14.11 8.37 -12.52
C PRO A 13 13.62 7.04 -13.10
N ALA A 14 12.79 7.11 -14.13
CA ALA A 14 12.19 5.94 -14.77
C ALA A 14 12.25 6.12 -16.29
N SER A 15 12.47 5.01 -17.01
CA SER A 15 12.46 5.01 -18.47
C SER A 15 11.08 5.39 -19.01
N TYR A 16 10.99 5.79 -20.27
CA TYR A 16 9.70 6.14 -20.88
C TYR A 16 8.69 4.97 -20.82
N LYS A 17 9.17 3.74 -21.04
CA LYS A 17 8.34 2.52 -20.92
C LYS A 17 7.81 2.34 -19.50
N ASP A 18 8.65 2.56 -18.49
CA ASP A 18 8.21 2.46 -17.10
C ASP A 18 7.22 3.56 -16.73
N GLN A 19 7.37 4.78 -17.28
CA GLN A 19 6.42 5.87 -17.07
C GLN A 19 5.02 5.53 -17.61
N ASP A 20 4.94 4.96 -18.81
CA ASP A 20 3.67 4.51 -19.39
C ASP A 20 2.98 3.44 -18.52
N ILE A 21 3.76 2.49 -18.00
CA ILE A 21 3.22 1.48 -17.06
C ILE A 21 2.75 2.13 -15.75
N LYS A 22 3.44 3.17 -15.22
CA LYS A 22 2.95 3.93 -14.04
C LYS A 22 1.61 4.57 -14.34
N PHE A 23 1.49 5.21 -15.49
CA PHE A 23 0.26 5.88 -15.89
C PHE A 23 -0.90 4.88 -15.97
N GLN A 24 -0.73 3.78 -16.70
CA GLN A 24 -1.76 2.75 -16.84
C GLN A 24 -2.20 2.14 -15.52
N GLU A 25 -1.26 1.81 -14.62
CA GLU A 25 -1.61 1.26 -13.30
C GLU A 25 -2.30 2.31 -12.42
N THR A 26 -1.89 3.58 -12.49
CA THR A 26 -2.55 4.67 -11.76
C THR A 26 -3.98 4.87 -12.21
N GLN A 27 -4.25 4.84 -13.53
CA GLN A 27 -5.61 4.95 -14.06
C GLN A 27 -6.50 3.78 -13.59
N LYS A 28 -5.98 2.55 -13.56
CA LYS A 28 -6.72 1.39 -13.03
C LYS A 28 -7.07 1.56 -11.54
N LEU A 29 -6.19 2.17 -10.76
CA LEU A 29 -6.46 2.44 -9.34
C LEU A 29 -7.53 3.54 -9.19
N LEU A 30 -7.50 4.59 -10.02
CA LEU A 30 -8.51 5.65 -10.06
C LEU A 30 -9.90 5.12 -10.44
N GLU A 31 -9.98 4.33 -11.53
CA GLU A 31 -11.23 3.72 -11.99
C GLU A 31 -11.88 2.81 -10.93
N ARG A 32 -11.05 2.17 -10.10
CA ARG A 32 -11.51 1.33 -8.98
C ARG A 32 -11.86 2.13 -7.72
N GLY A 33 -11.65 3.44 -7.72
CA GLY A 33 -11.83 4.30 -6.55
C GLY A 33 -10.88 3.98 -5.40
N GLN A 34 -9.72 3.39 -5.69
CA GLN A 34 -8.71 3.02 -4.68
C GLN A 34 -7.74 4.15 -4.37
N ILE A 35 -7.68 5.17 -5.23
CA ILE A 35 -6.89 6.39 -5.04
C ILE A 35 -7.71 7.60 -5.50
N GLU A 36 -7.31 8.77 -5.03
CA GLU A 36 -7.88 10.08 -5.38
C GLU A 36 -6.76 11.10 -5.63
N GLU A 37 -7.07 12.20 -6.33
CA GLU A 37 -6.12 13.31 -6.48
C GLU A 37 -5.79 13.94 -5.13
N SER A 38 -4.53 14.33 -4.95
CA SER A 38 -4.03 14.86 -3.69
C SER A 38 -3.24 16.14 -3.89
N THR A 39 -3.37 17.05 -2.94
CA THR A 39 -2.53 18.24 -2.77
C THR A 39 -1.62 18.12 -1.54
N SER A 40 -1.43 16.89 -1.05
CA SER A 40 -0.61 16.60 0.13
C SER A 40 0.83 17.07 -0.03
N SER A 41 1.43 17.49 1.10
CA SER A 41 2.87 17.78 1.16
C SER A 41 3.72 16.51 1.36
N TRP A 42 3.09 15.37 1.61
CA TRP A 42 3.77 14.07 1.68
C TRP A 42 3.97 13.51 0.29
N SER A 43 5.07 12.79 0.07
CA SER A 43 5.22 12.01 -1.16
C SER A 43 6.16 10.84 -0.96
N SER A 44 5.71 9.65 -1.34
CA SER A 44 6.51 8.43 -1.41
C SER A 44 6.66 7.99 -2.86
N PRO A 45 7.86 7.58 -3.31
CA PRO A 45 8.09 7.26 -4.71
C PRO A 45 7.49 5.90 -5.07
N ILE A 46 7.01 5.81 -6.31
CA ILE A 46 6.57 4.56 -6.94
C ILE A 46 7.79 3.73 -7.33
N VAL A 47 7.76 2.45 -6.96
CA VAL A 47 8.73 1.43 -7.36
C VAL A 47 8.01 0.27 -8.05
N PHE A 48 8.66 -0.32 -9.04
CA PHE A 48 8.13 -1.49 -9.72
C PHE A 48 8.94 -2.73 -9.41
N VAL A 49 8.24 -3.81 -9.08
CA VAL A 49 8.85 -5.11 -8.82
C VAL A 49 8.35 -6.12 -9.85
N LYS A 50 9.27 -6.77 -10.57
CA LYS A 50 8.95 -7.87 -11.47
C LYS A 50 8.51 -9.08 -10.65
N LYS A 51 7.29 -9.57 -10.91
CA LYS A 51 6.82 -10.85 -10.38
C LYS A 51 7.38 -12.02 -11.20
N LYS A 52 7.31 -13.23 -10.63
CA LYS A 52 7.69 -14.48 -11.32
C LYS A 52 6.89 -14.72 -12.61
N ASP A 53 5.63 -14.28 -12.63
CA ASP A 53 4.73 -14.36 -13.78
C ASP A 53 5.02 -13.30 -14.88
N LYS A 54 6.15 -12.58 -14.77
CA LYS A 54 6.57 -11.48 -15.66
C LYS A 54 5.69 -10.22 -15.61
N THR A 55 4.66 -10.17 -14.76
CA THR A 55 3.90 -8.93 -14.52
C THR A 55 4.68 -7.97 -13.62
N MET A 56 4.40 -6.67 -13.74
CA MET A 56 4.96 -5.65 -12.85
C MET A 56 4.02 -5.42 -11.66
N ARG A 57 4.57 -5.33 -10.45
CA ARG A 57 3.83 -4.90 -9.25
C ARG A 57 4.09 -3.42 -9.02
N PHE A 58 3.04 -2.62 -9.11
CA PHE A 58 3.02 -1.23 -8.68
C PHE A 58 3.11 -1.19 -7.15
N CYS A 59 4.19 -0.61 -6.61
CA CYS A 59 4.42 -0.50 -5.18
C CYS A 59 4.78 0.95 -4.82
N ILE A 60 4.38 1.39 -3.64
CA ILE A 60 4.85 2.63 -3.04
C ILE A 60 5.97 2.30 -2.05
N ASP A 61 7.08 3.03 -2.11
CA ASP A 61 8.18 2.89 -1.16
C ASP A 61 7.86 3.59 0.17
N CYS A 62 7.04 2.93 0.99
CA CYS A 62 6.63 3.45 2.30
C CYS A 62 7.71 3.31 3.38
N ARG A 63 8.97 2.98 3.07
CA ARG A 63 9.99 2.73 4.11
C ARG A 63 10.21 3.92 5.05
N ARG A 64 10.28 5.13 4.48
CA ARG A 64 10.45 6.37 5.27
C ARG A 64 9.21 6.70 6.10
N LEU A 65 8.03 6.46 5.54
CA LEU A 65 6.76 6.60 6.24
C LEU A 65 6.68 5.61 7.41
N ASN A 66 6.96 4.33 7.16
CA ASN A 66 6.93 3.27 8.16
C ASN A 66 7.91 3.49 9.32
N ALA A 67 9.04 4.14 9.07
CA ALA A 67 10.03 4.46 10.11
C ALA A 67 9.51 5.46 11.15
N ILE A 68 8.56 6.33 10.78
CA ILE A 68 7.94 7.33 11.67
C ILE A 68 6.51 6.94 12.09
N THR A 69 5.97 5.87 11.51
CA THR A 69 4.66 5.33 11.90
C THR A 69 4.80 4.64 13.25
N ILE A 70 3.95 5.03 14.19
CA ILE A 70 3.83 4.35 15.48
C ILE A 70 3.41 2.92 15.20
N LYS A 71 4.22 1.96 15.62
CA LYS A 71 3.96 0.55 15.36
C LYS A 71 2.74 0.11 16.17
N ASP A 72 1.79 -0.50 15.48
CA ASP A 72 0.74 -1.25 16.15
C ASP A 72 1.37 -2.49 16.79
N ALA A 73 1.23 -2.60 18.10
CA ALA A 73 1.71 -3.73 18.90
C ALA A 73 0.56 -4.63 19.34
N PHE A 74 -0.51 -4.70 18.54
CA PHE A 74 -1.58 -5.64 18.77
C PHE A 74 -1.04 -7.08 18.85
N PRO A 75 -1.34 -7.83 19.92
CA PRO A 75 -0.82 -9.17 20.10
C PRO A 75 -1.46 -10.11 19.07
N LEU A 76 -0.70 -10.51 18.06
CA LEU A 76 -1.09 -11.59 17.18
C LEU A 76 -0.90 -12.93 17.91
N PRO A 77 -1.88 -13.84 17.88
CA PRO A 77 -1.77 -15.13 18.55
C PRO A 77 -0.62 -15.94 17.97
N ARG A 78 0.02 -16.75 18.82
CA ARG A 78 1.06 -17.67 18.35
C ARG A 78 0.45 -18.76 17.49
N ILE A 79 1.24 -19.30 16.57
CA ILE A 79 0.75 -20.38 15.70
C ILE A 79 0.28 -21.60 16.50
N ASP A 80 0.97 -21.93 17.61
CA ASP A 80 0.62 -23.03 18.50
C ASP A 80 -0.74 -22.80 19.18
N GLU A 81 -1.01 -21.57 19.63
CA GLU A 81 -2.30 -21.18 20.24
C GLU A 81 -3.46 -21.30 19.25
N ILE A 82 -3.22 -20.96 17.97
CA ILE A 82 -4.22 -21.13 16.91
C ILE A 82 -4.50 -22.61 16.69
N PHE A 83 -3.47 -23.47 16.70
CA PHE A 83 -3.66 -24.92 16.52
C PHE A 83 -4.36 -25.57 17.71
N ASP A 84 -4.06 -25.15 18.94
CA ASP A 84 -4.74 -25.63 20.14
C ASP A 84 -6.24 -25.28 20.11
N GLN A 85 -6.60 -24.07 19.66
CA GLN A 85 -8.01 -23.68 19.49
C GLN A 85 -8.74 -24.48 18.40
N LEU A 86 -7.98 -25.05 17.47
CA LEU A 86 -8.48 -25.78 16.32
C LEU A 86 -8.52 -27.29 16.55
N SER A 87 -7.90 -27.82 17.61
CA SER A 87 -7.62 -29.26 17.80
C SER A 87 -8.85 -30.17 17.72
N ASP A 88 -10.00 -29.68 18.19
CA ASP A 88 -11.23 -30.46 18.31
C ASP A 88 -12.13 -30.34 17.06
N ALA A 89 -11.68 -29.59 16.05
CA ALA A 89 -12.44 -29.40 14.82
C ALA A 89 -12.30 -30.62 13.89
N ILE A 90 -13.45 -31.10 13.40
CA ILE A 90 -13.53 -32.23 12.45
C ILE A 90 -13.32 -31.74 11.01
N TYR A 91 -13.69 -30.49 10.70
CA TYR A 91 -13.58 -29.90 9.38
C TYR A 91 -12.92 -28.51 9.46
N TYR A 92 -11.99 -28.26 8.54
CA TYR A 92 -11.32 -26.97 8.40
C TYR A 92 -11.73 -26.30 7.09
N ILE A 93 -12.09 -25.03 7.16
CA ILE A 93 -12.37 -24.21 5.99
C ILE A 93 -11.50 -22.96 6.09
N LYS A 94 -10.79 -22.66 5.00
CA LYS A 94 -9.96 -21.46 4.89
C LYS A 94 -10.55 -20.56 3.81
N PHE A 95 -10.76 -19.30 4.16
CA PHE A 95 -11.12 -18.24 3.22
C PHE A 95 -9.90 -17.36 2.93
N ASP A 96 -9.74 -16.95 1.68
CA ASP A 96 -8.74 -15.96 1.27
C ASP A 96 -9.47 -14.72 0.71
N PHE A 97 -9.23 -13.57 1.32
CA PHE A 97 -9.86 -12.32 0.90
C PHE A 97 -9.05 -11.70 -0.24
N LYS A 98 -9.64 -11.69 -1.43
CA LYS A 98 -9.01 -11.12 -2.63
C LYS A 98 -8.69 -9.65 -2.41
N SER A 99 -7.41 -9.30 -2.45
CA SER A 99 -6.95 -7.92 -2.31
C SER A 99 -7.42 -7.24 -1.01
N GLY A 100 -7.40 -7.96 0.12
CA GLY A 100 -7.95 -7.49 1.40
C GLY A 100 -7.52 -6.09 1.85
N TYR A 101 -6.29 -5.66 1.54
CA TYR A 101 -5.82 -4.30 1.85
C TYR A 101 -6.67 -3.19 1.24
N PHE A 102 -7.24 -3.38 0.04
CA PHE A 102 -8.08 -2.36 -0.60
C PHE A 102 -9.55 -2.42 -0.15
N GLN A 103 -9.92 -3.41 0.65
CA GLN A 103 -11.28 -3.53 1.18
C GLN A 103 -11.46 -2.71 2.48
N VAL A 104 -10.36 -2.45 3.19
CA VAL A 104 -10.37 -1.64 4.42
C VAL A 104 -10.00 -0.20 4.07
N PRO A 105 -10.91 0.77 4.26
CA PRO A 105 -10.64 2.17 3.93
C PRO A 105 -9.62 2.79 4.89
N LEU A 106 -8.78 3.68 4.37
CA LEU A 106 -7.90 4.52 5.18
C LEU A 106 -8.71 5.63 5.87
N SER A 107 -8.33 5.94 7.11
CA SER A 107 -8.82 7.14 7.81
C SER A 107 -8.53 8.39 6.96
N LYS A 108 -9.50 9.30 6.86
CA LYS A 108 -9.39 10.52 6.06
C LYS A 108 -8.18 11.37 6.47
N GLU A 109 -7.83 11.36 7.75
CA GLU A 109 -6.69 12.10 8.30
C GLU A 109 -5.34 11.50 7.90
N ASP A 110 -5.30 10.21 7.59
CA ASP A 110 -4.09 9.48 7.24
C ASP A 110 -3.85 9.36 5.73
N ARG A 111 -4.89 9.56 4.90
CA ARG A 111 -4.76 9.52 3.42
C ARG A 111 -3.65 10.40 2.88
N PRO A 112 -3.47 11.66 3.34
CA PRO A 112 -2.39 12.51 2.83
C PRO A 112 -1.01 11.87 3.02
N ARG A 113 -0.81 11.01 4.03
CA ARG A 113 0.47 10.36 4.34
C ARG A 113 0.85 9.28 3.33
N THR A 114 -0.12 8.73 2.59
CA THR A 114 0.08 7.70 1.56
C THR A 114 0.29 8.28 0.17
N ALA A 115 0.42 9.61 0.07
CA ALA A 115 0.49 10.29 -1.20
C ALA A 115 1.76 9.94 -2.01
N PHE A 116 1.62 9.95 -3.33
CA PHE A 116 2.68 9.64 -4.29
C PHE A 116 2.48 10.46 -5.57
N SER A 117 3.57 10.72 -6.29
CA SER A 117 3.54 11.56 -7.49
C SER A 117 3.83 10.72 -8.74
N THR A 118 3.04 10.94 -9.80
CA THR A 118 3.39 10.53 -11.16
C THR A 118 4.01 11.72 -11.91
N ARG A 119 4.25 11.58 -13.21
CA ARG A 119 4.71 12.69 -14.05
C ARG A 119 3.66 13.80 -14.16
N ASP A 120 2.39 13.41 -14.15
CA ASP A 120 1.28 14.26 -14.58
C ASP A 120 0.50 14.83 -13.39
N ASN A 121 0.38 14.07 -12.30
CA ASN A 121 -0.39 14.51 -11.14
C ASN A 121 0.09 13.87 -9.83
N HIS A 122 -0.53 14.28 -8.73
CA HIS A 122 -0.30 13.78 -7.38
C HIS A 122 -1.54 13.09 -6.84
N TYR A 123 -1.36 11.94 -6.21
CA TYR A 123 -2.43 11.05 -5.78
C TYR A 123 -2.21 10.57 -4.36
N GLN A 124 -3.28 10.14 -3.70
CA GLN A 124 -3.27 9.47 -2.41
C GLN A 124 -4.23 8.28 -2.40
N PHE A 125 -4.01 7.32 -1.50
CA PHE A 125 -4.94 6.20 -1.27
C PHE A 125 -6.04 6.60 -0.29
#